data_AF-A0A6G9HJG9-F1
#
_entry.id   AF-A0A6G9HJG9-F1
#
_cell.length_a   1.000
_cell.length_b   1.000
_cell.length_c   1.000
_cell.angle_alpha   90.00
_cell.angle_beta   90.00
_cell.angle_gamma   90.00
#
_symmetry.space_group_name_H-M   'P 1'
#
loop_
_entity.id
_entity.type
_entity.pdbx_description
1 polymer ?
#
loop_
_entity_poly.entity_id
_entity_poly.type
_entity_poly.pdbx_seq_one_letter_code
_entity_poly.pdbx_strand_id
1 'polypeptide(L)'
;MQRKASAVWQGGLKDGKGALSTESGVLKQTQYSFSTRFENGVGTNPEELLAAAHAGCFAMALSAQLGEAGMVAKQLDATATITLENVNGFTITKSHIDLTADIPNADKAKFEAAV
;
A
#
# COMPACT_ATOMS: atom_id res chain seq x y z
N MET A 1 6.13 15.58 11.62
CA MET A 1 7.17 14.53 11.48
C MET A 1 7.53 14.40 10.01
N GLN A 2 8.78 14.10 9.65
CA GLN A 2 9.20 13.86 8.26
C GLN A 2 9.71 12.42 8.15
N ARG A 3 9.40 11.73 7.05
CA ARG A 3 9.90 10.39 6.71
C ARG A 3 10.37 10.40 5.26
N LYS A 4 11.45 9.69 4.96
CA LYS A 4 12.08 9.72 3.63
C LYS A 4 12.29 8.32 3.05
N ALA A 5 12.19 8.26 1.72
CA ALA A 5 12.64 7.16 0.89
C ALA A 5 13.38 7.73 -0.33
N SER A 6 14.22 6.92 -0.96
CA SER A 6 15.02 7.31 -2.12
C SER A 6 15.03 6.20 -3.17
N ALA A 7 15.18 6.60 -4.43
CA ALA A 7 15.37 5.70 -5.55
C ALA A 7 16.65 6.06 -6.30
N VAL A 8 17.35 5.07 -6.81
CA VAL A 8 18.41 5.24 -7.82
C VAL A 8 18.03 4.49 -9.08
N TRP A 9 18.38 5.02 -10.25
CA TRP A 9 18.19 4.38 -11.54
C TRP A 9 19.45 4.50 -12.38
N GLN A 10 19.80 3.44 -13.10
CA GLN A 10 20.97 3.38 -13.97
C GLN A 10 20.59 2.75 -15.32
N GLY A 11 20.96 3.38 -16.42
CA GLY A 11 20.67 2.90 -17.78
C GLY A 11 19.38 3.47 -18.40
N GLY A 12 18.95 2.86 -19.51
CA GLY A 12 17.72 3.21 -20.20
C GLY A 12 16.46 2.72 -19.48
N LEU A 13 15.29 2.88 -20.10
CA LEU A 13 14.02 2.49 -19.46
C LEU A 13 13.87 0.96 -19.34
N LYS A 14 14.09 0.21 -20.43
CA LYS A 14 13.81 -1.23 -20.47
C LYS A 14 14.94 -2.11 -19.93
N ASP A 15 16.18 -1.70 -20.18
CA ASP A 15 17.41 -2.38 -19.78
C ASP A 15 17.99 -1.84 -18.45
N GLY A 16 17.42 -0.73 -17.96
CA GLY A 16 17.86 -0.10 -16.73
C GLY A 16 17.53 -0.91 -15.48
N LYS A 17 18.28 -0.58 -14.42
CA LYS A 17 18.14 -1.19 -13.11
C LYS A 17 17.96 -0.09 -12.09
N GLY A 18 17.02 -0.31 -11.18
CA GLY A 18 16.75 0.59 -10.09
C GLY A 18 16.90 -0.06 -8.74
N ALA A 19 17.09 0.76 -7.72
CA ALA A 19 17.06 0.33 -6.33
C ALA A 19 16.34 1.35 -5.45
N LEU A 20 15.49 0.86 -4.55
CA LEU A 20 14.73 1.64 -3.57
C LEU A 20 15.32 1.49 -2.17
N SER A 21 15.27 2.55 -1.37
CA SER A 21 15.67 2.53 0.04
C SER A 21 14.76 3.39 0.89
N THR A 22 14.44 2.94 2.10
CA THR A 22 13.65 3.67 3.09
C THR A 22 14.51 4.05 4.29
N GLU A 23 14.23 5.18 4.93
CA GLU A 23 14.96 5.65 6.13
C GLU A 23 15.00 4.62 7.27
N SER A 24 13.95 3.79 7.42
CA SER A 24 13.88 2.71 8.41
C SER A 24 14.80 1.52 8.11
N GLY A 25 15.33 1.42 6.89
CA GLY A 25 16.10 0.26 6.41
C GLY A 25 15.25 -0.96 6.02
N VAL A 26 13.92 -0.88 6.10
CA VAL A 26 13.02 -1.98 5.66
C VAL A 26 13.23 -2.30 4.18
N LEU A 27 13.28 -1.27 3.34
CA LEU A 27 13.86 -1.37 1.99
C LEU A 27 15.31 -0.90 2.04
N LYS A 28 16.22 -1.74 1.57
CA LYS A 28 17.66 -1.47 1.55
C LYS A 28 18.25 -1.88 0.21
N GLN A 29 18.40 -0.90 -0.67
CA GLN A 29 18.81 -1.11 -2.07
C GLN A 29 17.98 -2.21 -2.75
N THR A 30 16.68 -2.26 -2.44
CA THR A 30 15.75 -3.27 -2.96
C THR A 30 15.55 -3.04 -4.46
N GLN A 31 15.82 -4.06 -5.26
CA GLN A 31 15.81 -3.94 -6.72
C GLN A 31 14.39 -3.73 -7.28
N TYR A 32 14.28 -2.84 -8.28
CA TYR A 32 13.12 -2.70 -9.14
C TYR A 32 13.57 -2.43 -10.58
N SER A 33 12.76 -2.80 -11.56
CA SER A 33 13.05 -2.63 -12.99
C SER A 33 11.78 -2.33 -13.77
N PHE A 34 11.92 -2.12 -15.09
CA PHE A 34 10.77 -2.09 -15.99
C PHE A 34 10.01 -3.42 -15.97
N SER A 35 10.73 -4.55 -15.97
CA SER A 35 10.10 -5.88 -15.94
C SER A 35 9.40 -6.19 -14.63
N THR A 36 9.89 -5.76 -13.47
CA THR A 36 9.17 -5.98 -12.19
C THR A 36 7.96 -5.06 -12.03
N ARG A 37 7.88 -3.97 -12.82
CA ARG A 37 6.77 -3.01 -12.78
C ARG A 37 5.68 -3.29 -13.81
N PHE A 38 6.06 -3.66 -15.04
CA PHE A 38 5.14 -3.78 -16.17
C PHE A 38 5.02 -5.21 -16.72
N GLU A 39 5.84 -6.15 -16.23
CA GLU A 39 5.79 -7.56 -16.60
C GLU A 39 5.64 -8.42 -15.34
N ASN A 40 5.59 -9.74 -15.49
CA ASN A 40 5.47 -10.68 -14.37
C ASN A 40 6.84 -11.05 -13.78
N GLY A 41 7.64 -10.03 -13.42
CA GLY A 41 8.94 -10.22 -12.77
C GLY A 41 8.82 -10.30 -11.25
N VAL A 42 9.66 -11.13 -10.61
CA VAL A 42 9.78 -11.15 -9.15
C VAL A 42 10.65 -9.97 -8.70
N GLY A 43 10.07 -9.04 -7.95
CA GLY A 43 10.71 -7.86 -7.40
C GLY A 43 9.67 -6.83 -6.95
N THR A 44 10.11 -5.72 -6.35
CA THR A 44 9.18 -4.67 -5.92
C THR A 44 8.84 -3.72 -7.08
N ASN A 45 7.79 -2.93 -6.89
CA ASN A 45 7.39 -1.85 -7.79
C ASN A 45 6.75 -0.70 -6.98
N PRO A 46 6.69 0.52 -7.54
CA PRO A 46 6.08 1.65 -6.84
C PRO A 46 4.61 1.40 -6.43
N GLU A 47 3.85 0.69 -7.26
CA GLU A 47 2.42 0.46 -7.05
C GLU A 47 2.12 -0.42 -5.83
N GLU A 48 2.87 -1.49 -5.59
CA GLU A 48 2.71 -2.32 -4.37
C GLU A 48 3.13 -1.58 -3.09
N LEU A 49 4.10 -0.66 -3.18
CA LEU A 49 4.52 0.14 -2.04
C LEU A 49 3.46 1.19 -1.67
N LEU A 50 2.81 1.77 -2.68
CA LEU A 50 1.63 2.62 -2.49
C LEU A 50 0.47 1.83 -1.89
N ALA A 51 0.23 0.61 -2.38
CA ALA A 51 -0.77 -0.29 -1.83
C ALA A 51 -0.50 -0.58 -0.34
N ALA A 52 0.73 -0.97 0.00
CA ALA A 52 1.14 -1.26 1.38
C ALA A 52 0.95 -0.04 2.30
N ALA A 53 1.36 1.14 1.84
CA ALA A 53 1.19 2.39 2.59
C ALA A 53 -0.30 2.70 2.82
N HIS A 54 -1.13 2.57 1.79
CA HIS A 54 -2.56 2.90 1.88
C HIS A 54 -3.32 1.91 2.75
N ALA A 55 -3.11 0.60 2.56
CA ALA A 55 -3.72 -0.45 3.38
C ALA A 55 -3.36 -0.29 4.86
N GLY A 56 -2.07 -0.08 5.18
CA GLY A 56 -1.61 0.11 6.55
C GLY A 56 -2.18 1.37 7.20
N CYS A 57 -2.25 2.49 6.46
CA CYS A 57 -2.84 3.73 6.94
C CYS A 57 -4.33 3.56 7.25
N PHE A 58 -5.07 2.97 6.31
CA PHE A 58 -6.51 2.73 6.47
C PHE A 58 -6.83 1.82 7.66
N ALA A 59 -6.15 0.68 7.80
CA ALA A 59 -6.36 -0.23 8.92
C ALA A 59 -6.10 0.45 10.28
N MET A 60 -5.05 1.29 10.37
CA MET A 60 -4.73 2.04 11.58
C MET A 60 -5.80 3.11 11.89
N ALA A 61 -6.24 3.86 10.88
CA ALA A 61 -7.27 4.88 11.04
C ALA A 61 -8.61 4.27 11.47
N LEU A 62 -9.02 3.17 10.83
CA LEU A 62 -10.23 2.45 11.20
C LEU A 62 -10.14 1.94 12.65
N SER A 63 -9.01 1.40 13.08
CA SER A 63 -8.83 0.99 14.47
C SER A 63 -9.06 2.14 15.46
N ALA A 64 -8.70 3.38 15.11
CA ALA A 64 -8.96 4.54 15.95
C ALA A 64 -10.46 4.87 16.00
N GLN A 65 -11.13 4.88 14.85
CA GLN A 65 -12.58 5.13 14.76
C GLN A 65 -13.42 4.08 15.50
N LEU A 66 -13.03 2.80 15.41
CA LEU A 66 -13.66 1.72 16.19
C LEU A 66 -13.52 1.97 17.70
N GLY A 67 -12.35 2.42 18.14
CA GLY A 67 -12.09 2.77 19.53
C GLY A 67 -13.00 3.90 20.04
N GLU A 68 -13.19 4.95 19.24
CA GLU A 68 -14.14 6.04 19.52
C GLU A 68 -15.59 5.54 19.65
N ALA A 69 -15.95 4.49 18.91
CA ALA A 69 -17.25 3.83 18.97
C ALA A 69 -17.39 2.78 20.11
N GLY A 70 -16.32 2.55 20.87
CA GLY A 70 -16.28 1.56 21.96
C GLY A 70 -16.10 0.11 21.49
N MET A 71 -15.57 -0.10 20.28
CA MET A 71 -15.24 -1.41 19.73
C MET A 71 -13.72 -1.59 19.63
N VAL A 72 -13.25 -2.82 19.79
CA VAL A 72 -11.84 -3.16 19.63
C VAL A 72 -11.75 -4.32 18.66
N ALA A 73 -11.11 -4.09 17.51
CA ALA A 73 -10.85 -5.15 16.55
C ALA A 73 -9.80 -6.12 17.11
N LYS A 74 -10.09 -7.42 16.99
CA LYS A 74 -9.08 -8.46 17.19
C LYS A 74 -8.14 -8.53 15.99
N GLN A 75 -8.65 -8.32 14.78
CA GLN A 75 -7.86 -8.30 13.56
C GLN A 75 -8.53 -7.43 12.49
N LEU A 76 -7.72 -6.66 11.75
CA LEU A 76 -8.13 -5.88 10.57
C LEU A 76 -7.19 -6.26 9.43
N ASP A 77 -7.70 -7.04 8.48
CA ASP A 77 -6.98 -7.44 7.29
C ASP A 77 -7.37 -6.54 6.13
N ALA A 78 -6.55 -5.52 5.86
CA ALA A 78 -6.75 -4.60 4.75
C ALA A 78 -5.80 -4.96 3.59
N THR A 79 -6.38 -5.14 2.40
CA THR A 79 -5.64 -5.29 1.14
C THR A 79 -5.97 -4.10 0.25
N ALA A 80 -4.95 -3.34 -0.16
CA ALA A 80 -5.13 -2.31 -1.17
C ALA A 80 -4.70 -2.85 -2.54
N THR A 81 -5.51 -2.57 -3.55
CA THR A 81 -5.22 -2.85 -4.96
C THR A 81 -5.07 -1.53 -5.70
N ILE A 82 -3.87 -1.27 -6.23
CA ILE A 82 -3.59 -0.10 -7.06
C ILE A 82 -3.77 -0.49 -8.53
N THR A 83 -4.58 0.26 -9.27
CA THR A 83 -4.78 0.07 -10.71
C THR A 83 -3.96 1.09 -11.48
N LEU A 84 -3.07 0.60 -12.34
CA LEU A 84 -2.27 1.40 -13.26
C LEU A 84 -2.78 1.19 -14.69
N GLU A 85 -3.23 2.25 -15.34
CA GLU A 85 -3.80 2.21 -16.70
C GLU A 85 -3.01 3.08 -17.67
N ASN A 86 -2.99 2.70 -18.94
CA ASN A 86 -2.38 3.49 -20.01
C ASN A 86 -3.45 4.26 -20.79
N VAL A 87 -3.88 5.40 -20.23
CA VAL A 87 -4.93 6.24 -20.83
C VAL A 87 -4.32 7.37 -21.66
N ASN A 88 -3.24 8.00 -21.16
CA ASN A 88 -2.43 9.03 -21.84
C ASN A 88 -0.99 8.98 -21.31
N GLY A 89 -0.44 7.76 -21.24
CA GLY A 89 0.66 7.42 -20.35
C GLY A 89 0.17 6.67 -19.11
N PHE A 90 1.10 5.98 -18.45
CA PHE A 90 0.79 5.17 -17.27
C PHE A 90 0.34 6.06 -16.11
N THR A 91 -0.89 5.84 -15.65
CA THR A 91 -1.56 6.63 -14.63
C THR A 91 -2.15 5.70 -13.58
N ILE A 92 -1.95 6.02 -12.30
CA ILE A 92 -2.66 5.34 -11.22
C ILE A 92 -4.09 5.91 -11.20
N THR A 93 -5.07 5.09 -11.58
CA THR A 93 -6.47 5.54 -11.73
C THR A 93 -7.37 5.08 -10.60
N LYS A 94 -6.98 4.03 -9.88
CA LYS A 94 -7.75 3.51 -8.74
C LYS A 94 -6.85 3.04 -7.61
N SER A 95 -7.31 3.27 -6.39
CA SER A 95 -6.85 2.57 -5.19
C SER A 95 -8.06 1.98 -4.48
N HIS A 96 -8.22 0.66 -4.56
CA HIS A 96 -9.36 -0.07 -3.97
C HIS A 96 -8.90 -0.76 -2.69
N ILE A 97 -9.68 -0.69 -1.61
CA ILE A 97 -9.38 -1.41 -0.37
C ILE A 97 -10.45 -2.46 -0.12
N ASP A 98 -10.00 -3.69 0.08
CA ASP A 98 -10.81 -4.78 0.63
C ASP A 98 -10.40 -4.99 2.09
N LEU A 99 -11.36 -4.97 3.01
CA LEU A 99 -11.14 -5.13 4.44
C LEU A 99 -11.94 -6.32 4.97
N THR A 100 -11.28 -7.20 5.72
CA THR A 100 -11.94 -8.16 6.62
C THR A 100 -11.64 -7.78 8.07
N ALA A 101 -12.67 -7.68 8.90
CA ALA A 101 -12.54 -7.30 10.31
C ALA A 101 -13.09 -8.40 11.23
N ASP A 102 -12.27 -8.87 12.17
CA ASP A 102 -12.68 -9.70 13.31
C ASP A 102 -12.84 -8.78 14.52
N ILE A 103 -14.08 -8.55 14.95
CA ILE A 103 -14.42 -7.65 16.05
C ILE A 103 -15.34 -8.41 17.01
N PRO A 104 -14.85 -8.82 18.20
CA PRO A 104 -15.69 -9.47 19.20
C PRO A 104 -16.84 -8.56 19.64
N ASN A 105 -18.06 -9.10 19.68
CA ASN A 105 -19.28 -8.37 20.07
C ASN A 105 -19.54 -7.11 19.23
N ALA A 106 -19.18 -7.13 17.94
CA ALA A 106 -19.36 -5.99 17.05
C ALA A 106 -20.81 -5.50 16.99
N ASP A 107 -20.97 -4.19 17.00
CA ASP A 107 -22.21 -3.54 16.61
C ASP A 107 -22.10 -3.13 15.14
N LYS A 108 -22.95 -3.71 14.29
CA LYS A 108 -22.91 -3.48 12.85
C LYS A 108 -23.15 -2.02 12.46
N ALA A 109 -24.09 -1.33 13.11
CA ALA A 109 -24.41 0.05 12.78
C ALA A 109 -23.27 0.99 13.16
N LYS A 110 -22.63 0.75 14.31
CA LYS A 110 -21.44 1.50 14.71
C LYS A 110 -20.24 1.21 13.81
N PHE A 111 -20.10 -0.04 13.34
CA PHE A 111 -19.04 -0.39 12.39
C PHE A 111 -19.23 0.33 11.06
N GLU A 112 -20.43 0.31 10.47
CA GLU A 112 -20.73 1.00 9.21
C GLU A 112 -20.53 2.52 9.30
N ALA A 113 -20.72 3.12 10.48
CA ALA A 113 -20.45 4.54 10.69
C ALA A 113 -18.96 4.87 10.86
N ALA A 114 -18.12 3.89 11.19
CA ALA A 114 -16.68 4.05 11.42
C ALA A 114 -15.83 3.83 10.15
N VAL A 115 -16.42 3.25 9.09
CA VAL A 115 -15.75 2.89 7.82
C VAL A 115 -15.99 3.95 6.75
#